data_AF-A0A8T5L6B5-F1
#
_entry.id   AF-A0A8T5L6B5-F1
#
_cell.length_a   1.000
_cell.length_b   1.000
_cell.length_c   1.000
_cell.angle_alpha   90.00
_cell.angle_beta   90.00
_cell.angle_gamma   90.00
#
_symmetry.space_group_name_H-M   'P 1'
#
loop_
_entity.id
_entity.type
_entity.pdbx_description
1 polymer ?
#
loop_
_entity_poly.entity_id
_entity_poly.type
_entity_poly.pdbx_seq_one_letter_code
_entity_poly.pdbx_strand_id
1 'polypeptide(L)'
;MFSFLGKSKPKNLTPPTQRVSQLSGQGLSDPEIINTLRREGYSPKEVDMAMRTALKGAAGGTPLRLPPKEQFATGGMSQQPGPETPAVMQPGGPYQPPQQQAPRNQLPALEDMDDVEAPLPGELDFPALPGTLQQSPQHIEQRQSSRPPITEDNLDDIEPVPLQHRSRHANLKKESELAEMAEGVVEEKWDDFEDEVKNLRDDFTRLQEKVANLERAIENVKSGRGGESADITTRLDAYRESITEVNTRLEGMERAVKDSLTPMMQTMRSLSEAIKSMKDKK
;
A
#
# COMPACT_ATOMS: atom_id res chain seq x y z
N MET A 1 6.66 33.92 -29.79
CA MET A 1 5.44 34.30 -29.07
C MET A 1 4.80 33.04 -28.52
N PHE A 2 5.02 32.72 -27.25
CA PHE A 2 4.40 31.56 -26.60
C PHE A 2 3.07 32.01 -25.97
N SER A 3 1.96 31.52 -26.51
CA SER A 3 0.62 31.79 -26.02
C SER A 3 0.44 31.20 -24.62
N PHE A 4 0.34 32.08 -23.62
CA PHE A 4 -0.08 31.74 -22.26
C PHE A 4 -1.51 31.22 -22.29
N LEU A 5 -1.66 29.91 -22.12
CA LEU A 5 -2.93 29.20 -22.05
C LEU A 5 -3.65 29.60 -20.75
N GLY A 6 -4.74 30.36 -20.91
CA GLY A 6 -5.54 30.90 -19.83
C GLY A 6 -6.14 29.80 -18.94
N LYS A 7 -5.79 29.84 -17.65
CA LYS A 7 -6.44 29.08 -16.60
C LYS A 7 -7.87 29.59 -16.41
N SER A 8 -8.83 28.95 -17.08
CA SER A 8 -10.24 29.11 -16.79
C SER A 8 -10.51 28.64 -15.36
N LYS A 9 -10.89 29.56 -14.47
CA LYS A 9 -11.31 29.24 -13.10
C LYS A 9 -12.57 28.38 -13.18
N PRO A 10 -12.58 27.14 -12.64
CA PRO A 10 -13.76 26.29 -12.74
C PRO A 10 -14.87 26.79 -11.80
N LYS A 11 -16.10 26.76 -12.34
CA LYS A 11 -17.34 27.24 -11.71
C LYS A 11 -17.72 26.30 -10.57
N ASN A 12 -17.91 26.82 -9.35
CA ASN A 12 -18.57 26.16 -8.22
C ASN A 12 -18.36 24.63 -8.11
N LEU A 13 -17.11 24.19 -8.01
CA LEU A 13 -16.84 22.79 -7.66
C LEU A 13 -17.12 22.60 -6.17
N THR A 14 -18.02 21.68 -5.88
CA THR A 14 -18.26 21.14 -4.54
C THR A 14 -16.90 20.78 -3.92
N PRO A 15 -16.64 21.08 -2.63
CA PRO A 15 -15.35 20.76 -2.02
C PRO A 15 -15.04 19.25 -2.19
N PRO A 16 -13.80 18.88 -2.58
CA PRO A 16 -13.46 17.52 -2.99
C PRO A 16 -13.74 16.49 -1.88
N THR A 17 -13.59 16.87 -0.61
CA THR A 17 -13.92 16.05 0.55
C THR A 17 -15.40 15.65 0.60
N GLN A 18 -16.31 16.56 0.24
CA GLN A 18 -17.74 16.28 0.21
C GLN A 18 -18.09 15.31 -0.93
N ARG A 19 -17.40 15.45 -2.07
CA ARG A 19 -17.57 14.56 -3.22
C ARG A 19 -17.07 13.14 -2.94
N VAL A 20 -15.91 12.99 -2.28
CA VAL A 20 -15.41 11.68 -1.81
C VAL A 20 -16.43 10.99 -0.91
N SER A 21 -16.97 11.70 0.09
CA SER A 21 -17.98 11.14 1.01
C SER A 21 -19.26 10.71 0.28
N GLN A 22 -19.70 11.48 -0.72
CA GLN A 22 -20.85 11.16 -1.54
C GLN A 22 -20.64 9.88 -2.38
N LEU A 23 -19.50 9.78 -3.08
CA LEU A 23 -19.19 8.61 -3.91
C LEU A 23 -18.95 7.36 -3.06
N SER A 24 -18.33 7.51 -1.89
CA SER A 24 -18.19 6.43 -0.91
C SER A 24 -19.55 5.96 -0.40
N GLY A 25 -20.48 6.89 -0.11
CA GLY A 25 -21.86 6.55 0.26
C GLY A 25 -22.66 5.86 -0.86
N GLN A 26 -22.25 6.00 -2.11
CA GLN A 26 -22.79 5.26 -3.26
C GLN A 26 -22.17 3.86 -3.42
N GLY A 27 -21.17 3.51 -2.62
CA GLY A 27 -20.51 2.20 -2.66
C GLY A 27 -19.43 2.06 -3.73
N LEU A 28 -18.92 3.16 -4.29
CA LEU A 28 -17.78 3.12 -5.22
C LEU A 28 -16.50 2.77 -4.46
N SER A 29 -15.60 2.04 -5.12
CA SER A 29 -14.28 1.73 -4.58
C SER A 29 -13.33 2.94 -4.64
N ASP A 30 -12.38 3.02 -3.71
CA ASP A 30 -11.35 4.09 -3.68
C ASP A 30 -10.68 4.38 -5.04
N PRO A 31 -10.22 3.39 -5.84
CA PRO A 31 -9.65 3.69 -7.16
C PRO A 31 -10.67 4.28 -8.15
N GLU A 32 -11.95 3.90 -8.08
CA GLU A 32 -13.01 4.47 -8.92
C GLU A 32 -13.34 5.91 -8.51
N ILE A 33 -13.31 6.21 -7.20
CA ILE A 33 -13.49 7.56 -6.66
C ILE A 33 -12.37 8.49 -7.16
N ILE A 34 -11.11 8.04 -7.07
CA ILE A 34 -9.94 8.79 -7.56
C ILE A 34 -10.08 9.09 -9.06
N ASN A 35 -10.44 8.09 -9.86
CA ASN A 35 -10.64 8.26 -11.31
C ASN A 35 -11.78 9.23 -11.62
N THR A 36 -12.88 9.16 -10.89
CA THR A 36 -14.03 10.05 -11.06
C THR A 36 -13.65 11.50 -10.73
N LEU A 37 -12.95 11.74 -9.62
CA LEU A 37 -12.52 13.08 -9.23
C LEU A 37 -11.50 13.67 -10.21
N ARG A 38 -10.55 12.86 -10.70
CA ARG A 38 -9.60 13.34 -11.72
C ARG A 38 -10.33 13.72 -13.02
N ARG A 39 -11.38 12.99 -13.42
CA ARG A 39 -12.24 13.35 -14.57
C ARG A 39 -13.05 14.62 -14.34
N GLU A 40 -13.46 14.87 -13.10
CA GLU A 40 -14.14 16.12 -12.69
C GLU A 40 -13.18 17.32 -12.61
N GLY A 41 -11.86 17.10 -12.78
CA GLY A 41 -10.84 18.14 -12.87
C GLY A 41 -10.16 18.50 -11.56
N TYR A 42 -10.35 17.71 -10.49
CA TYR A 42 -9.60 17.89 -9.25
C TYR A 42 -8.13 17.51 -9.45
N SER A 43 -7.22 18.28 -8.85
CA SER A 43 -5.80 17.96 -8.91
C SER A 43 -5.47 16.70 -8.08
N PRO A 44 -4.44 15.92 -8.46
CA PRO A 44 -4.07 14.71 -7.71
C PRO A 44 -3.84 14.97 -6.21
N LYS A 45 -3.23 16.12 -5.88
CA LYS A 45 -2.98 16.53 -4.50
C LYS A 45 -4.28 16.81 -3.72
N GLU A 46 -5.26 17.44 -4.35
CA GLU A 46 -6.57 17.69 -3.72
C GLU A 46 -7.34 16.39 -3.49
N VAL A 47 -7.27 15.45 -4.45
CA VAL A 47 -7.88 14.12 -4.32
C VAL A 47 -7.28 13.37 -3.13
N ASP A 48 -5.96 13.33 -3.02
CA ASP A 48 -5.28 12.64 -1.91
C ASP A 48 -5.61 13.28 -0.55
N MET A 49 -5.62 14.62 -0.46
CA MET A 49 -6.00 15.31 0.77
C MET A 49 -7.46 15.04 1.14
N ALA A 50 -8.37 15.04 0.16
CA ALA A 50 -9.78 14.76 0.37
C ALA A 50 -10.02 13.32 0.86
N MET A 51 -9.36 12.34 0.23
CA MET A 51 -9.40 10.93 0.64
C MET A 51 -8.90 10.74 2.07
N ARG A 52 -7.75 11.30 2.41
CA ARG A 52 -7.21 11.24 3.79
C ARG A 52 -8.15 11.88 4.81
N THR A 53 -8.76 13.01 4.46
CA THR A 53 -9.69 13.72 5.35
C THR A 53 -10.97 12.92 5.57
N ALA A 54 -11.51 12.30 4.51
CA ALA A 54 -12.69 11.44 4.60
C ALA A 54 -12.44 10.21 5.47
N LEU A 55 -11.30 9.54 5.27
CA LEU A 55 -10.90 8.37 6.08
C LEU A 55 -10.66 8.75 7.56
N LYS A 56 -10.04 9.90 7.82
CA LYS A 56 -9.83 10.40 9.19
C LYS A 56 -11.16 10.68 9.90
N GLY A 57 -12.17 11.18 9.17
CA GLY A 57 -13.51 11.40 9.71
C GLY A 57 -14.24 10.09 10.04
N ALA A 58 -14.10 9.06 9.20
CA ALA A 58 -14.70 7.75 9.43
C ALA A 58 -14.04 6.98 10.60
N ALA A 59 -12.71 7.05 10.71
CA ALA A 59 -11.97 6.41 11.79
C ALA A 59 -12.11 7.14 13.14
N GLY A 60 -12.43 8.44 13.12
CA GLY A 60 -12.56 9.29 14.30
C GLY A 60 -13.81 9.06 15.16
N GLY A 61 -14.66 8.09 14.82
CA GLY A 61 -15.75 7.65 15.71
C GLY A 61 -16.84 8.68 15.98
N THR A 62 -16.89 9.81 15.24
CA THR A 62 -18.07 10.68 15.28
C THR A 62 -19.26 9.87 14.74
N PRO A 63 -20.29 9.57 15.55
CA PRO A 63 -21.42 8.79 15.09
C PRO A 63 -22.08 9.56 13.95
N LEU A 64 -21.93 9.04 12.74
CA LEU A 64 -22.69 9.45 11.57
C LEU A 64 -24.16 9.34 11.95
N ARG A 65 -24.76 10.49 12.25
CA ARG A 65 -26.20 10.68 12.34
C ARG A 65 -26.76 10.31 10.98
N LEU A 66 -27.21 9.06 10.87
CA LEU A 66 -27.90 8.54 9.71
C LEU A 66 -28.94 9.56 9.24
N PRO A 67 -28.97 9.94 7.96
CA PRO A 67 -30.07 10.72 7.43
C PRO A 67 -31.38 9.97 7.72
N PRO A 68 -32.46 10.66 8.13
CA PRO A 68 -33.75 10.02 8.36
C PRO A 68 -34.14 9.27 7.09
N LYS A 69 -34.22 7.93 7.19
CA LYS A 69 -34.83 7.13 6.14
C LYS A 69 -36.27 7.65 6.00
N GLU A 70 -36.57 8.28 4.87
CA GLU A 70 -37.94 8.55 4.48
C GLU A 70 -38.70 7.23 4.54
N GLN A 71 -39.75 7.25 5.35
CA GLN A 71 -40.65 6.16 5.60
C GLN A 71 -41.41 5.87 4.32
N PHE A 72 -40.94 4.92 3.52
CA PHE A 72 -41.79 4.26 2.56
C PHE A 72 -42.82 3.44 3.33
N ALA A 73 -44.05 3.94 3.35
CA ALA A 73 -45.23 3.23 3.80
C ALA A 73 -45.45 2.02 2.89
N THR A 74 -45.01 0.84 3.33
CA THR A 74 -45.45 -0.44 2.77
C THR A 74 -46.52 -1.03 3.67
N GLY A 75 -47.75 -0.95 3.18
CA GLY A 75 -48.92 -1.61 3.74
C GLY A 75 -48.71 -3.11 3.89
N GLY A 76 -49.31 -3.65 4.94
CA GLY A 76 -49.21 -5.05 5.31
C GLY A 76 -49.77 -6.01 4.27
N MET A 77 -49.09 -7.14 4.13
CA MET A 77 -49.66 -8.38 3.60
C MET A 77 -49.20 -9.52 4.51
N SER A 78 -50.14 -9.94 5.34
CA SER A 78 -50.44 -11.30 5.82
C SER A 78 -49.33 -12.36 5.77
N GLN A 79 -48.98 -12.83 6.97
CA GLN A 79 -48.35 -14.11 7.24
C GLN A 79 -49.17 -15.26 6.64
N GLN A 80 -48.48 -16.17 5.96
CA GLN A 80 -49.00 -17.50 5.64
C GLN A 80 -48.02 -18.53 6.24
N PRO A 81 -48.45 -19.40 7.17
CA PRO A 81 -47.61 -20.46 7.72
C PRO A 81 -47.57 -21.63 6.74
N GLY A 82 -46.36 -22.11 6.44
CA GLY A 82 -46.09 -23.27 5.58
C GLY A 82 -45.03 -24.17 6.19
N PRO A 83 -44.99 -25.45 5.79
CA PRO A 83 -45.07 -26.58 6.71
C PRO A 83 -43.72 -27.17 7.13
N GLU A 84 -43.80 -27.85 8.27
CA GLU A 84 -42.79 -28.68 8.92
C GLU A 84 -42.17 -29.69 7.93
N THR A 85 -40.84 -29.66 7.78
CA THR A 85 -40.09 -30.75 7.16
C THR A 85 -39.67 -31.77 8.23
N PRO A 86 -39.77 -33.07 7.93
CA PRO A 86 -39.51 -34.13 8.90
C PRO A 86 -38.03 -34.27 9.22
N ALA A 87 -37.76 -34.47 10.51
CA ALA A 87 -36.48 -34.84 11.07
C ALA A 87 -35.96 -36.14 10.45
N VAL A 88 -34.80 -36.07 9.79
CA VAL A 88 -33.99 -37.24 9.47
C VAL A 88 -33.00 -37.45 10.62
N MET A 89 -33.27 -38.46 11.43
CA MET A 89 -32.27 -39.15 12.26
C MET A 89 -31.19 -39.72 11.34
N GLN A 90 -29.91 -39.66 11.73
CA GLN A 90 -29.01 -40.83 11.66
C GLN A 90 -27.74 -40.63 12.52
N PRO A 91 -27.10 -41.73 12.95
CA PRO A 91 -26.33 -41.84 14.17
C PRO A 91 -24.82 -41.71 13.95
N GLY A 92 -24.10 -41.54 15.05
CA GLY A 92 -22.66 -41.33 15.10
C GLY A 92 -21.83 -42.43 14.44
N GLY A 93 -20.79 -41.98 13.76
CA GLY A 93 -19.57 -42.74 13.48
C GLY A 93 -18.36 -41.86 13.78
N PRO A 94 -17.27 -42.39 14.37
CA PRO A 94 -16.04 -41.64 14.55
C PRO A 94 -15.33 -41.50 13.19
N TYR A 95 -15.34 -40.28 12.63
CA TYR A 95 -14.51 -39.96 11.48
C TYR A 95 -13.04 -39.90 11.90
N GLN A 96 -12.27 -40.87 11.41
CA GLN A 96 -10.81 -40.87 11.45
C GLN A 96 -10.32 -40.07 10.23
N PRO A 97 -9.54 -38.99 10.39
CA PRO A 97 -9.02 -38.25 9.25
C PRO A 97 -7.97 -39.08 8.49
N PRO A 98 -8.02 -39.12 7.15
CA PRO A 98 -7.01 -39.79 6.36
C PRO A 98 -5.67 -39.04 6.48
N GLN A 99 -4.61 -39.76 6.87
CA GLN A 99 -3.25 -39.26 6.77
C GLN A 99 -2.88 -39.12 5.29
N GLN A 100 -2.84 -37.88 4.80
CA GLN A 100 -2.20 -37.54 3.53
C GLN A 100 -0.70 -37.75 3.67
N GLN A 101 -0.21 -38.81 3.04
CA GLN A 101 1.21 -38.97 2.75
C GLN A 101 1.61 -37.89 1.74
N ALA A 102 2.54 -37.03 2.14
CA ALA A 102 3.11 -36.00 1.28
C ALA A 102 3.83 -36.66 0.09
N PRO A 103 3.54 -36.28 -1.16
CA PRO A 103 4.35 -36.68 -2.29
C PRO A 103 5.73 -36.02 -2.17
N ARG A 104 6.78 -36.83 -2.16
CA ARG A 104 8.17 -36.41 -2.37
C ARG A 104 8.26 -35.80 -3.76
N ASN A 105 8.26 -34.47 -3.84
CA ASN A 105 8.63 -33.76 -5.06
C ASN A 105 10.09 -34.06 -5.37
N GLN A 106 10.28 -34.80 -6.45
CA GLN A 106 11.54 -34.86 -7.17
C GLN A 106 11.75 -33.48 -7.78
N LEU A 107 12.88 -32.83 -7.44
CA LEU A 107 13.32 -31.63 -8.12
C LEU A 107 13.57 -31.96 -9.61
N PRO A 108 13.00 -31.21 -10.55
CA PRO A 108 13.49 -31.23 -11.92
C PRO A 108 14.88 -30.61 -11.94
N ALA A 109 15.82 -31.30 -12.60
CA ALA A 109 17.12 -30.76 -12.95
C ALA A 109 16.92 -29.49 -13.81
N LEU A 110 17.45 -28.37 -13.33
CA LEU A 110 17.62 -27.14 -14.09
C LEU A 110 18.80 -27.37 -15.05
N GLU A 111 18.51 -27.96 -16.20
CA GLU A 111 19.39 -27.91 -17.37
C GLU A 111 18.75 -26.91 -18.36
N ASP A 112 19.57 -26.03 -18.91
CA ASP A 112 19.28 -25.07 -19.99
C ASP A 112 18.49 -23.81 -19.63
N MET A 113 19.13 -22.90 -18.88
CA MET A 113 18.88 -21.45 -18.98
C MET A 113 20.19 -20.66 -19.11
N ASP A 114 21.02 -21.05 -20.07
CA ASP A 114 22.05 -20.22 -20.65
C ASP A 114 21.41 -19.42 -21.81
N ASP A 115 21.07 -18.15 -21.57
CA ASP A 115 20.78 -17.06 -22.54
C ASP A 115 19.65 -16.13 -22.07
N VAL A 116 19.76 -15.62 -20.84
CA VAL A 116 19.09 -14.36 -20.49
C VAL A 116 20.18 -13.35 -20.16
N GLU A 117 20.59 -12.64 -21.20
CA GLU A 117 21.43 -11.45 -21.14
C GLU A 117 20.86 -10.48 -20.10
N ALA A 118 21.53 -10.41 -18.95
CA ALA A 118 21.16 -9.52 -17.86
C ALA A 118 21.23 -8.07 -18.38
N PRO A 119 20.15 -7.28 -18.28
CA PRO A 119 20.24 -5.86 -18.59
C PRO A 119 21.23 -5.23 -17.61
N LEU A 120 22.30 -4.66 -18.16
CA LEU A 120 23.29 -3.88 -17.46
C LEU A 120 22.59 -2.89 -16.50
N PRO A 121 23.09 -2.71 -15.26
CA PRO A 121 22.56 -1.72 -14.34
C PRO A 121 22.81 -0.33 -14.94
N GLY A 122 21.78 0.18 -15.62
CA GLY A 122 21.74 1.54 -16.12
C GLY A 122 21.88 2.52 -14.97
N GLU A 123 22.78 3.47 -15.18
CA GLU A 123 22.90 4.75 -14.48
C GLU A 123 21.55 5.26 -13.96
N LEU A 124 21.31 5.07 -12.67
CA LEU A 124 20.37 5.90 -11.92
C LEU A 124 21.05 7.24 -11.72
N ASP A 125 20.79 8.16 -12.65
CA ASP A 125 21.13 9.58 -12.57
C ASP A 125 20.29 10.20 -11.43
N PHE A 126 20.84 10.15 -10.22
CA PHE A 126 20.25 10.83 -9.06
C PHE A 126 20.48 12.34 -9.22
N PRO A 127 19.43 13.16 -9.24
CA PRO A 127 19.60 14.61 -9.24
C PRO A 127 20.37 15.02 -7.99
N ALA A 128 21.54 15.63 -8.19
CA ALA A 128 22.41 16.13 -7.14
C ALA A 128 21.59 16.95 -6.13
N LEU A 129 21.54 16.47 -4.89
CA LEU A 129 20.94 17.19 -3.78
C LEU A 129 21.74 18.48 -3.56
N PRO A 130 21.10 19.66 -3.58
CA PRO A 130 21.76 20.90 -3.22
C PRO A 130 21.88 20.93 -1.69
N GLY A 131 23.10 20.85 -1.18
CA GLY A 131 23.41 21.27 0.19
C GLY A 131 23.72 20.17 1.20
N THR A 132 24.66 19.29 0.90
CA THR A 132 25.54 18.77 1.97
C THR A 132 26.64 19.80 2.21
N LEU A 133 26.52 20.53 3.31
CA LEU A 133 27.59 21.32 3.91
C LEU A 133 28.74 20.36 4.28
N GLN A 134 29.59 20.08 3.29
CA GLN A 134 30.91 19.55 3.51
C GLN A 134 31.74 20.68 4.11
N GLN A 135 31.63 20.86 5.43
CA GLN A 135 32.62 21.59 6.20
C GLN A 135 33.90 20.76 6.18
N SER A 136 34.70 20.99 5.14
CA SER A 136 36.12 20.67 5.16
C SER A 136 36.73 21.40 6.36
N PRO A 137 37.48 20.72 7.25
CA PRO A 137 38.31 21.38 8.23
C PRO A 137 39.36 22.18 7.47
N GLN A 138 39.17 23.49 7.38
CA GLN A 138 40.22 24.37 6.91
C GLN A 138 41.37 24.31 7.92
N HIS A 139 42.50 23.83 7.43
CA HIS A 139 43.81 24.41 7.68
C HIS A 139 44.08 24.80 9.14
N ILE A 140 44.63 23.85 9.91
CA ILE A 140 45.57 24.23 10.95
C ILE A 140 46.76 24.87 10.23
N GLU A 141 46.73 26.19 10.18
CA GLU A 141 47.84 27.03 9.77
C GLU A 141 48.98 26.77 10.76
N GLN A 142 49.85 25.84 10.36
CA GLN A 142 51.12 25.55 10.98
C GLN A 142 51.94 26.84 10.90
N ARG A 143 51.77 27.71 11.91
CA ARG A 143 52.64 28.86 12.14
C ARG A 143 54.03 28.33 12.44
N GLN A 144 54.79 28.15 11.38
CA GLN A 144 56.22 27.99 11.43
C GLN A 144 56.78 29.18 12.20
N SER A 145 57.34 28.86 13.35
CA SER A 145 58.18 29.72 14.16
C SER A 145 59.38 30.18 13.33
N SER A 146 59.24 31.29 12.60
CA SER A 146 60.36 32.06 12.08
C SER A 146 61.00 32.81 13.25
N ARG A 147 61.85 32.08 14.00
CA ARG A 147 62.75 32.64 15.00
C ARG A 147 63.83 33.46 14.27
N PRO A 148 63.94 34.77 14.48
CA PRO A 148 65.06 35.53 13.91
C PRO A 148 66.37 35.10 14.57
N PRO A 149 67.51 35.14 13.83
CA PRO A 149 68.82 34.89 14.40
C PRO A 149 69.14 35.97 15.44
N ILE A 150 69.45 35.53 16.65
CA ILE A 150 69.95 36.37 17.73
C ILE A 150 71.37 36.79 17.33
N THR A 151 71.55 38.07 17.06
CA THR A 151 72.88 38.67 16.95
C THR A 151 73.43 38.84 18.37
N GLU A 152 74.37 37.98 18.74
CA GLU A 152 75.23 38.15 19.91
C GLU A 152 76.19 39.31 19.65
N ASP A 153 75.80 40.55 19.96
CA ASP A 153 76.73 41.67 20.23
C ASP A 153 75.93 42.91 20.64
N ASN A 154 75.54 42.95 21.92
CA ASN A 154 75.32 44.15 22.73
C ASN A 154 74.87 43.70 24.13
N LEU A 155 75.81 43.14 24.89
CA LEU A 155 75.76 43.19 26.35
C LEU A 155 76.30 44.57 26.72
N ASP A 156 75.43 45.44 27.26
CA ASP A 156 75.74 46.57 28.17
C ASP A 156 74.74 47.72 27.95
N ASP A 157 73.48 47.49 28.34
CA ASP A 157 72.59 48.47 29.00
C ASP A 157 71.16 47.92 28.95
N ILE A 158 70.80 47.11 29.94
CA ILE A 158 69.40 46.77 30.21
C ILE A 158 69.02 47.50 31.49
N GLU A 159 68.39 48.66 31.31
CA GLU A 159 67.63 49.33 32.36
C GLU A 159 66.61 48.36 32.97
N PRO A 160 66.40 48.37 34.31
CA PRO A 160 65.39 47.55 34.96
C PRO A 160 63.99 47.97 34.47
N VAL A 161 63.42 47.17 33.56
CA VAL A 161 62.05 47.34 33.07
C VAL A 161 61.09 47.37 34.27
N PRO A 162 60.25 48.41 34.43
CA PRO A 162 59.34 48.49 35.55
C PRO A 162 58.34 47.34 35.51
N LEU A 163 58.27 46.58 36.60
CA LEU A 163 57.35 45.48 36.84
C LEU A 163 55.88 45.87 36.60
N GLN A 164 55.36 45.66 35.39
CA GLN A 164 53.94 45.68 35.05
C GLN A 164 53.18 44.45 35.59
N HIS A 165 53.48 43.99 36.81
CA HIS A 165 52.83 42.82 37.41
C HIS A 165 51.38 43.05 37.88
N ARG A 166 50.90 44.29 37.85
CA ARG A 166 49.55 44.62 38.33
C ARG A 166 48.42 44.33 37.31
N SER A 167 48.72 44.32 36.01
CA SER A 167 47.70 44.11 34.96
C SER A 167 47.43 42.63 34.65
N ARG A 168 48.32 41.71 35.03
CA ARG A 168 48.14 40.26 34.79
C ARG A 168 47.00 39.68 35.63
N HIS A 169 46.87 40.09 36.89
CA HIS A 169 45.80 39.64 37.77
C HIS A 169 44.40 40.09 37.35
N ALA A 170 44.28 41.25 36.68
CA ALA A 170 43.01 41.72 36.16
C ALA A 170 42.54 40.92 34.93
N ASN A 171 43.48 40.47 34.09
CA ASN A 171 43.17 39.60 32.95
C ASN A 171 42.82 38.17 33.39
N LEU A 172 43.52 37.62 34.39
CA LEU A 172 43.21 36.28 34.92
C LEU A 172 41.79 36.17 35.49
N LYS A 173 41.25 37.23 36.10
CA LYS A 173 39.85 37.24 36.57
C LYS A 173 38.85 37.19 35.42
N LYS A 174 39.07 37.97 34.36
CA LYS A 174 38.21 37.96 33.17
C LYS A 174 38.28 36.63 32.41
N GLU A 175 39.47 36.02 32.36
CA GLU A 175 39.65 34.69 31.77
C GLU A 175 38.94 33.61 32.60
N SER A 176 38.94 33.72 33.94
CA SER A 176 38.19 32.82 34.82
C SER A 176 36.68 32.96 34.63
N GLU A 177 36.15 34.19 34.57
CA GLU A 177 34.72 34.44 34.34
C GLU A 177 34.26 33.93 32.96
N LEU A 178 35.11 34.09 31.93
CA LEU A 178 34.82 33.60 30.59
C LEU A 178 34.90 32.07 30.50
N ALA A 179 35.82 31.44 31.23
CA ALA A 179 35.91 29.98 31.32
C ALA A 179 34.68 29.37 31.98
N GLU A 180 34.20 29.94 33.09
CA GLU A 180 32.98 29.49 33.78
C GLU A 180 31.74 29.63 32.87
N MET A 181 31.63 30.73 32.13
CA MET A 181 30.55 30.92 31.15
C MET A 181 30.65 29.93 29.99
N ALA A 182 31.86 29.66 29.49
CA ALA A 182 32.07 28.70 28.41
C ALA A 182 31.76 27.27 28.85
N GLU A 183 32.13 26.89 30.08
CA GLU A 183 31.82 25.59 30.67
C GLU A 183 30.31 25.39 30.79
N GLY A 184 29.58 26.38 31.31
CA GLY A 184 28.11 26.31 31.41
C GLY A 184 27.41 26.17 30.06
N VAL A 185 27.88 26.88 29.02
CA VAL A 185 27.31 26.75 27.66
C VAL A 185 27.62 25.38 27.05
N VAL A 186 28.81 24.84 27.29
CA VAL A 186 29.19 23.51 26.80
C VAL A 186 28.36 22.43 27.49
N GLU A 187 28.15 22.52 28.80
CA GLU A 187 27.33 21.57 29.56
C GLU A 187 25.88 21.61 29.09
N GLU A 188 25.28 22.80 28.96
CA GLU A 188 23.90 22.94 28.43
C GLU A 188 23.75 22.34 27.02
N LYS A 189 24.73 22.57 26.13
CA LYS A 189 24.69 22.03 24.77
C LYS A 189 24.96 20.52 24.73
N TRP A 190 25.73 20.01 25.67
CA TRP A 190 26.00 18.57 25.78
C TRP A 190 24.75 17.82 26.24
N ASP A 191 24.02 18.39 27.20
CA ASP A 191 22.73 17.87 27.66
C ASP A 191 21.68 17.88 26.54
N ASP A 192 21.53 19.01 25.82
CA ASP A 192 20.66 19.12 24.65
C ASP A 192 20.97 18.03 23.60
N PHE A 193 22.26 17.80 23.34
CA PHE A 193 22.72 16.81 22.37
C PHE A 193 22.46 15.38 22.83
N GLU A 194 22.70 15.06 24.11
CA GLU A 194 22.42 13.74 24.67
C GLU A 194 20.92 13.41 24.57
N ASP A 195 20.06 14.38 24.86
CA ASP A 195 18.62 14.24 24.69
C ASP A 195 18.21 14.02 23.23
N GLU A 196 18.81 14.74 22.28
CA GLU A 196 18.56 14.53 20.84
C GLU A 196 19.01 13.15 20.37
N VAL A 197 20.18 12.68 20.80
CA VAL A 197 20.69 11.33 20.49
C VAL A 197 19.79 10.24 21.07
N LYS A 198 19.28 10.44 22.29
CA LYS A 198 18.34 9.52 22.91
C LYS A 198 17.02 9.45 22.15
N ASN A 199 16.46 10.59 21.77
CA ASN A 199 15.25 10.65 20.93
C ASN A 199 15.47 9.95 19.58
N LEU A 200 16.64 10.14 18.95
CA LEU A 200 16.99 9.47 17.69
C LEU A 200 17.05 7.94 17.86
N ARG A 201 17.61 7.45 18.97
CA ARG A 201 17.65 6.01 19.27
C ARG A 201 16.24 5.44 19.47
N ASP A 202 15.36 6.16 20.15
CA ASP A 202 13.98 5.75 20.36
C ASP A 202 13.20 5.70 19.03
N ASP A 203 13.40 6.69 18.17
CA ASP A 203 12.83 6.71 16.82
C ASP A 203 13.34 5.55 15.95
N PHE A 204 14.64 5.23 16.03
CA PHE A 204 15.21 4.08 15.33
C PHE A 204 14.60 2.77 15.82
N THR A 205 14.43 2.60 17.13
CA THR A 205 13.79 1.42 17.72
C THR A 205 12.34 1.28 17.24
N ARG A 206 11.58 2.40 17.22
CA ARG A 206 10.23 2.44 16.68
C ARG A 206 10.18 2.12 15.19
N LEU A 207 11.18 2.56 14.43
CA LEU A 207 11.29 2.24 13.00
C LEU A 207 11.57 0.75 12.78
N GLN A 208 12.48 0.16 13.57
CA GLN A 208 12.73 -1.29 13.53
C GLN A 208 11.47 -2.10 13.84
N GLU A 209 10.69 -1.69 14.84
CA GLU A 209 9.42 -2.35 15.16
C GLU A 209 8.40 -2.24 14.00
N LYS A 210 8.31 -1.06 13.36
CA LYS A 210 7.46 -0.87 12.17
C LYS A 210 7.90 -1.74 11.00
N VAL A 211 9.20 -1.86 10.75
CA VAL A 211 9.75 -2.72 9.68
C VAL A 211 9.40 -4.18 9.96
N ALA A 212 9.64 -4.67 11.19
CA ALA A 212 9.27 -6.03 11.57
C ALA A 212 7.76 -6.30 11.44
N ASN A 213 6.92 -5.32 11.76
CA ASN A 213 5.47 -5.43 11.58
C ASN A 213 5.06 -5.45 10.10
N LEU A 214 5.71 -4.65 9.25
CA LEU A 214 5.48 -4.67 7.80
C LEU A 214 5.93 -5.99 7.18
N GLU A 215 7.07 -6.54 7.59
CA GLU A 215 7.55 -7.85 7.13
C GLU A 215 6.54 -8.96 7.46
N ARG A 216 6.01 -8.99 8.70
CA ARG A 216 4.96 -9.94 9.07
C ARG A 216 3.66 -9.73 8.28
N ALA A 217 3.28 -8.47 8.04
CA ALA A 217 2.08 -8.17 7.26
C ALA A 217 2.24 -8.65 5.80
N ILE A 218 3.41 -8.44 5.20
CA ILE A 218 3.74 -8.91 3.84
C ILE A 218 3.70 -10.44 3.79
N GLU A 219 4.29 -11.12 4.77
CA GLU A 219 4.28 -12.59 4.82
C GLU A 219 2.85 -13.13 4.95
N ASN A 220 2.03 -12.56 5.84
CA ASN A 220 0.62 -12.95 5.98
C ASN A 220 -0.18 -12.75 4.69
N VAL A 221 0.04 -11.63 3.98
CA VAL A 221 -0.61 -11.36 2.68
C VAL A 221 -0.14 -12.36 1.63
N LYS A 222 1.15 -12.71 1.60
CA LYS A 222 1.73 -13.68 0.67
C LYS A 222 1.17 -15.08 0.92
N SER A 223 1.12 -15.53 2.18
CA SER A 223 0.53 -16.82 2.55
C SER A 223 -0.98 -16.86 2.28
N GLY A 224 -1.70 -15.78 2.57
CA GLY A 224 -3.14 -15.66 2.33
C GLY A 224 -3.48 -15.76 0.83
N ARG A 225 -2.78 -14.99 -0.02
CA ARG A 225 -2.99 -15.04 -1.49
C ARG A 225 -2.66 -16.41 -2.09
N GLY A 226 -1.66 -17.11 -1.56
CA GLY A 226 -1.34 -18.47 -1.99
C GLY A 226 -2.50 -19.44 -1.76
N GLY A 227 -3.13 -19.36 -0.58
CA GLY A 227 -4.30 -20.19 -0.24
C GLY A 227 -5.53 -19.87 -1.09
N GLU A 228 -5.85 -18.59 -1.24
CA GLU A 228 -7.00 -18.15 -2.05
C GLU A 228 -6.83 -18.52 -3.53
N SER A 229 -5.64 -18.35 -4.11
CA SER A 229 -5.36 -18.73 -5.49
C SER A 229 -5.50 -20.24 -5.72
N ALA A 230 -5.06 -21.05 -4.75
CA ALA A 230 -5.23 -22.50 -4.81
C ALA A 230 -6.71 -22.93 -4.73
N ASP A 231 -7.51 -22.30 -3.85
CA ASP A 231 -8.95 -22.54 -3.77
C ASP A 231 -9.68 -22.15 -5.06
N ILE A 232 -9.36 -20.97 -5.64
CA ILE A 232 -9.92 -20.54 -6.93
C ILE A 232 -9.58 -21.53 -8.04
N THR A 233 -8.35 -22.03 -8.09
CA THR A 233 -7.93 -23.00 -9.10
C THR A 233 -8.70 -24.32 -8.95
N THR A 234 -8.86 -24.79 -7.70
CA THR A 234 -9.63 -26.00 -7.39
C THR A 234 -11.10 -25.86 -7.79
N ARG A 235 -11.72 -24.71 -7.53
CA ARG A 235 -13.10 -24.44 -7.97
C ARG A 235 -13.22 -24.35 -9.49
N LEU A 236 -12.24 -23.75 -10.16
CA LEU A 236 -12.22 -23.64 -11.63
C LEU A 236 -12.11 -25.02 -12.29
N ASP A 237 -11.28 -25.90 -11.73
CA ASP A 237 -11.19 -27.29 -12.18
C ASP A 237 -12.50 -28.05 -11.95
N ALA A 238 -13.15 -27.88 -10.79
CA ALA A 238 -14.46 -28.46 -10.52
C ALA A 238 -15.55 -27.95 -11.50
N TYR A 239 -15.54 -26.67 -11.84
CA TYR A 239 -16.44 -26.12 -12.86
C TYR A 239 -16.15 -26.66 -14.25
N ARG A 240 -14.87 -26.84 -14.61
CA ARG A 240 -14.48 -27.43 -15.89
C ARG A 240 -14.98 -28.87 -16.02
N GLU A 241 -14.88 -29.65 -14.94
CA GLU A 241 -15.42 -31.00 -14.89
C GLU A 241 -16.96 -30.98 -15.03
N SER A 242 -17.65 -30.11 -14.28
CA SER A 242 -19.10 -29.97 -14.37
C SER A 242 -19.58 -29.56 -15.77
N ILE A 243 -18.88 -28.63 -16.44
CA ILE A 243 -19.20 -28.25 -17.83
C ILE A 243 -19.00 -29.43 -18.77
N THR A 244 -17.95 -30.23 -18.55
CA THR A 244 -17.69 -31.44 -19.34
C THR A 244 -18.84 -32.45 -19.16
N GLU A 245 -19.28 -32.68 -17.92
CA GLU A 245 -20.43 -33.53 -17.62
C GLU A 245 -21.72 -33.00 -18.27
N VAL A 246 -22.00 -31.70 -18.15
CA VAL A 246 -23.16 -31.06 -18.80
C VAL A 246 -23.12 -31.24 -20.32
N ASN A 247 -21.95 -31.10 -20.95
CA ASN A 247 -21.80 -31.33 -22.39
C ASN A 247 -22.12 -32.79 -22.75
N THR A 248 -21.61 -33.76 -22.00
CA THR A 248 -21.93 -35.18 -22.27
C THR A 248 -23.42 -35.48 -22.11
N ARG A 249 -24.08 -34.89 -21.09
CA ARG A 249 -25.51 -35.02 -20.89
C ARG A 249 -26.31 -34.33 -22.00
N LEU A 250 -25.87 -33.15 -22.44
CA LEU A 250 -26.49 -32.41 -23.53
C LEU A 250 -26.41 -33.22 -24.82
N GLU A 251 -25.27 -33.81 -25.14
CA GLU A 251 -25.12 -34.70 -26.30
C GLU A 251 -26.03 -35.93 -26.22
N GLY A 252 -26.15 -36.54 -25.03
CA GLY A 252 -27.07 -37.65 -24.79
C GLY A 252 -28.53 -37.23 -24.98
N MET A 253 -28.90 -36.05 -24.48
CA MET A 253 -30.23 -35.48 -24.65
C MET A 253 -30.50 -35.11 -26.12
N GLU A 254 -29.51 -34.57 -26.84
CA GLU A 254 -29.62 -34.26 -28.27
C GLU A 254 -29.90 -35.52 -29.08
N ARG A 255 -29.19 -36.63 -28.79
CA ARG A 255 -29.46 -37.93 -29.42
C ARG A 255 -30.88 -38.41 -29.10
N ALA A 256 -31.28 -38.40 -27.83
CA ALA A 256 -32.63 -38.81 -27.43
C ALA A 256 -33.72 -37.95 -28.10
N VAL A 257 -33.51 -36.64 -28.22
CA VAL A 257 -34.43 -35.73 -28.92
C VAL A 257 -34.47 -36.07 -30.41
N LYS A 258 -33.34 -36.29 -31.07
CA LYS A 258 -33.28 -36.71 -32.49
C LYS A 258 -34.01 -38.03 -32.74
N ASP A 259 -33.82 -39.01 -31.86
CA ASP A 259 -34.47 -40.32 -31.92
C ASP A 259 -35.98 -40.19 -31.71
N SER A 260 -36.43 -39.26 -30.85
CA SER A 260 -37.86 -38.98 -30.64
C SER A 260 -38.51 -38.19 -31.79
N LEU A 261 -37.76 -37.29 -32.44
CA LEU A 261 -38.28 -36.40 -33.48
C LEU A 261 -38.56 -37.17 -34.78
N THR A 262 -37.75 -38.18 -35.09
CA THR A 262 -37.86 -38.98 -36.33
C THR A 262 -39.21 -39.69 -36.48
N PRO A 263 -39.68 -40.52 -35.53
CA PRO A 263 -41.00 -41.14 -35.60
C PRO A 263 -42.12 -40.09 -35.56
N MET A 264 -41.95 -38.98 -34.84
CA MET A 264 -42.94 -37.90 -34.84
C MET A 264 -43.08 -37.25 -36.23
N MET A 265 -41.99 -36.98 -36.93
CA MET A 265 -42.04 -36.50 -38.32
C MET A 265 -42.68 -37.52 -39.26
N GLN A 266 -42.43 -38.82 -39.07
CA GLN A 266 -43.08 -39.88 -39.84
C GLN A 266 -44.59 -39.93 -39.59
N THR A 267 -45.03 -39.83 -38.32
CA THR A 267 -46.47 -39.79 -37.98
C THR A 267 -47.13 -38.53 -38.54
N MET A 268 -46.49 -37.36 -38.47
CA MET A 268 -47.00 -36.12 -39.06
C MET A 268 -47.14 -36.23 -40.60
N ARG A 269 -46.20 -36.87 -41.28
CA ARG A 269 -46.31 -37.14 -42.73
C ARG A 269 -47.45 -38.11 -43.03
N SER A 270 -47.55 -39.21 -42.30
CA SER A 270 -48.63 -40.20 -42.47
C SER A 270 -50.02 -39.59 -42.23
N LEU A 271 -50.18 -38.76 -41.18
CA LEU A 271 -51.41 -37.99 -40.92
C LEU A 271 -51.72 -37.03 -42.06
N SER A 272 -50.71 -36.33 -42.59
CA SER A 272 -50.88 -35.40 -43.71
C SER A 272 -51.34 -36.13 -44.99
N GLU A 273 -50.78 -37.31 -45.28
CA GLU A 273 -51.21 -38.16 -46.40
C GLU A 273 -52.63 -38.68 -46.21
N ALA A 274 -52.97 -39.15 -45.00
CA ALA A 274 -54.31 -39.62 -44.68
C ALA A 274 -55.35 -38.50 -44.87
N ILE A 275 -55.09 -37.30 -44.34
CA ILE A 275 -55.96 -36.13 -44.51
C ILE A 275 -56.10 -35.76 -45.99
N LYS A 276 -55.01 -35.78 -46.76
CA LYS A 276 -55.03 -35.48 -48.20
C LYS A 276 -55.88 -36.51 -48.96
N SER A 277 -55.72 -37.79 -48.67
CA SER A 277 -56.52 -38.87 -49.28
C SER A 277 -58.02 -38.78 -48.95
N MET A 278 -58.37 -38.31 -47.74
CA MET A 278 -59.77 -38.06 -47.36
C MET A 278 -60.36 -36.85 -48.08
N LYS A 279 -59.52 -35.83 -48.37
CA LYS A 279 -59.96 -34.63 -49.07
C LYS A 279 -60.20 -34.89 -50.56
N ASP A 280 -59.40 -35.76 -51.20
CA ASP A 280 -59.53 -36.08 -52.63
C ASP A 280 -60.71 -37.04 -52.93
N LYS A 281 -61.19 -37.79 -51.93
CA LYS A 281 -62.34 -38.72 -52.05
C LYS A 281 -63.71 -38.04 -51.90
N LYS A 282 -63.73 -36.72 -51.66
CA LYS A 282 -64.94 -35.95 -51.39
C LYS A 282 -65.26 -35.03 -52.56
#